data_AF-A0A2T0RM95-F1
#
_entry.id   AF-A0A2T0RM95-F1
#
_cell.length_a   1.000
_cell.length_b   1.000
_cell.length_c   1.000
_cell.angle_alpha   90.00
_cell.angle_beta   90.00
_cell.angle_gamma   90.00
#
_symmetry.space_group_name_H-M   'P 1'
#
loop_
_entity.id
_entity.type
_entity.pdbx_description
1 polymer ?
#
loop_
_entity_poly.entity_id
_entity_poly.type
_entity_poly.pdbx_seq_one_letter_code
_entity_poly.pdbx_strand_id
1 'polypeptide(L)' 'MSDCCGSCSHSVDNKFGNEACPFSLRYWHFLDRHRACIAPNPRKGNMYQTWDRMGSARRAGVLRGANLFRERRPAGEAV' A
#
# COMPACT_ATOMS: atom_id res chain seq x y z
N MET A 1 17.79 -5.71 1.90
CA MET A 1 17.19 -5.34 3.20
C MET A 1 18.05 -4.23 3.74
N SER A 2 17.53 -3.00 3.71
CA SER A 2 18.30 -1.81 4.11
C SER A 2 17.92 -1.41 5.52
N ASP A 3 18.84 -0.82 6.29
CA ASP A 3 18.61 -0.38 7.67
C ASP A 3 17.77 0.90 7.79
N CYS A 4 17.23 1.38 6.66
CA CYS A 4 16.39 2.59 6.59
C CYS A 4 15.11 2.50 7.43
N CYS A 5 14.69 1.30 7.83
CA CYS A 5 13.46 1.11 8.60
C CYS A 5 13.66 1.32 10.10
N GLY A 6 14.90 1.29 10.62
CA GLY A 6 15.17 1.36 12.06
C GLY A 6 14.88 2.72 12.69
N SER A 7 15.04 3.81 11.93
CA SER A 7 14.79 5.20 12.37
C SER A 7 13.59 5.86 11.68
N CYS A 8 12.79 5.09 10.94
CA CYS A 8 11.66 5.62 10.20
C CYS A 8 10.46 5.88 11.13
N SER A 9 9.81 7.03 10.99
CA SER A 9 8.57 7.37 11.70
C SER A 9 7.37 6.49 11.33
N HIS A 10 7.48 5.70 10.26
CA HIS A 10 6.43 4.79 9.81
C HIS A 10 6.84 3.33 10.03
N SER A 11 5.87 2.52 10.42
CA SER A 11 6.07 1.09 10.62
C SER A 11 5.88 0.32 9.31
N VAL A 12 6.87 -0.51 8.96
CA VAL A 12 6.81 -1.44 7.82
C VAL A 12 5.86 -2.61 8.07
N ASP A 13 5.64 -2.96 9.34
CA ASP A 13 4.77 -4.06 9.76
C ASP A 13 3.29 -3.65 9.71
N ASN A 14 3.02 -2.36 9.94
CA ASN A 14 1.68 -1.81 9.86
C ASN A 14 1.23 -1.71 8.39
N LYS A 15 0.27 -2.56 8.02
CA LYS A 15 -0.28 -2.61 6.65
C LYS A 15 -1.46 -1.67 6.43
N PHE A 16 -1.97 -1.00 7.47
CA PHE A 16 -3.12 -0.09 7.42
C PHE A 16 -3.07 0.88 8.61
N GLY A 17 -3.73 2.04 8.49
CA GLY A 17 -3.75 3.09 9.52
C GLY A 17 -2.75 4.22 9.25
N ASN A 18 -2.75 5.24 10.12
CA ASN A 18 -1.97 6.47 9.94
C ASN A 18 -0.45 6.27 10.07
N GLU A 19 -0.02 5.22 10.77
CA GLU A 19 1.41 4.88 10.98
C GLU A 19 1.95 3.88 9.94
N ALA A 20 1.10 3.41 9.02
CA ALA A 20 1.51 2.47 8.00
C ALA A 20 2.51 3.12 7.03
N CYS A 21 3.57 2.38 6.69
CA CYS A 21 4.54 2.81 5.70
C CYS A 21 3.85 3.29 4.40
N PRO A 22 4.10 4.52 3.93
CA PRO A 22 3.49 5.05 2.71
C PRO A 22 3.76 4.17 1.49
N PHE A 23 4.90 3.46 1.47
CA PHE A 23 5.23 2.53 0.40
C PHE A 23 4.31 1.31 0.38
N SER A 24 4.01 0.70 1.54
CA SER A 24 3.16 -0.49 1.63
C SER A 24 1.73 -0.17 1.18
N LEU A 25 1.21 0.99 1.56
CA LEU A 25 -0.12 1.48 1.15
C LEU A 25 -0.20 1.71 -0.36
N ARG A 26 0.78 2.43 -0.92
CA ARG A 26 0.82 2.74 -2.36
C ARG A 26 1.03 1.50 -3.23
N TYR A 27 1.79 0.53 -2.74
CA TYR A 27 2.00 -0.75 -3.41
C TYR A 27 0.66 -1.49 -3.65
N TRP A 28 -0.15 -1.65 -2.61
CA TRP A 28 -1.44 -2.31 -2.74
C TRP A 28 -2.44 -1.51 -3.56
N HIS A 29 -2.48 -0.18 -3.39
CA HIS A 29 -3.32 0.70 -4.20
C HIS A 29 -2.98 0.62 -5.70
N PHE A 30 -1.69 0.53 -6.05
CA PHE A 30 -1.26 0.33 -7.44
C PHE A 30 -1.74 -1.01 -8.00
N LEU A 31 -1.58 -2.09 -7.23
CA LEU A 31 -2.01 -3.42 -7.66
C LEU A 31 -3.53 -3.49 -7.89
N ASP A 32 -4.32 -2.86 -7.03
CA ASP A 32 -5.78 -2.81 -7.14
C ASP A 32 -6.21 -2.01 -8.38
N ARG A 33 -5.64 -0.81 -8.58
CA ARG A 33 -5.92 0.04 -9.74
C ARG A 33 -5.59 -0.62 -11.08
N HIS A 34 -4.48 -1.36 -11.14
CA HIS A 34 -4.00 -1.99 -12.37
C HIS A 34 -4.31 -3.48 -12.46
N ARG A 35 -5.29 -3.96 -11.68
CA ARG A 35 -5.68 -5.37 -11.65
C ARG A 35 -5.98 -5.94 -13.03
N ALA A 36 -6.71 -5.22 -13.88
CA ALA A 36 -7.04 -5.70 -15.23
C ALA A 36 -5.80 -6.01 -16.10
N CYS A 37 -4.74 -5.22 -15.97
CA CYS A 37 -3.51 -5.39 -16.77
C CYS A 37 -2.52 -6.39 -16.14
N ILE A 38 -2.48 -6.46 -14.80
CA ILE A 38 -1.44 -7.20 -14.07
C ILE A 38 -1.93 -8.58 -13.61
N ALA A 39 -3.24 -8.76 -13.38
CA ALA A 39 -3.81 -10.03 -12.95
C ALA A 39 -3.56 -11.21 -13.92
N PRO A 40 -3.50 -11.03 -15.25
CA PRO A 40 -3.16 -12.12 -16.17
C PRO A 40 -1.74 -12.68 -15.98
N ASN A 41 -0.85 -11.96 -15.29
CA ASN A 41 0.51 -12.43 -15.07
C ASN A 41 0.54 -13.52 -13.97
N PRO A 42 0.92 -14.78 -14.30
CA PRO A 42 0.90 -15.89 -13.35
C PRO A 42 1.81 -15.66 -12.14
N ARG A 43 2.89 -14.87 -12.27
CA ARG A 43 3.77 -14.52 -11.16
C ARG A 43 3.10 -13.63 -10.11
N LYS A 44 2.03 -12.93 -10.50
CA LYS A 44 1.30 -11.96 -9.66
C LYS A 44 0.06 -12.57 -9.00
N GLY A 45 -0.33 -13.79 -9.36
CA GLY A 45 -1.52 -14.47 -8.83
C GLY A 45 -1.55 -14.53 -7.30
N ASN A 46 -0.44 -14.92 -6.65
CA ASN A 46 -0.35 -15.02 -5.19
C ASN A 46 -0.55 -13.67 -4.48
N MET A 47 -0.13 -12.57 -5.11
CA MET A 47 -0.32 -11.22 -4.56
C MET A 47 -1.80 -10.84 -4.56
N TYR A 48 -2.51 -11.12 -5.65
CA TYR A 48 -3.96 -10.87 -5.75
C TYR A 48 -4.77 -11.78 -4.83
N GLN A 49 -4.39 -13.05 -4.66
CA GLN A 49 -5.04 -13.91 -3.66
C GLN A 49 -4.86 -13.38 -2.24
N THR A 50 -3.66 -12.87 -1.91
CA THR A 50 -3.41 -12.23 -0.60
C THR A 50 -4.27 -10.98 -0.43
N TRP A 51 -4.41 -10.17 -1.47
CA TRP A 51 -5.28 -9.00 -1.48
C TRP A 51 -6.75 -9.36 -1.28
N ASP A 52 -7.25 -10.35 -2.00
CA ASP A 52 -8.65 -10.78 -1.94
C ASP A 52 -8.99 -11.41 -0.58
N ARG A 53 -8.01 -12.05 0.08
CA ARG A 53 -8.14 -12.56 1.46
C ARG A 53 -8.12 -11.44 2.52
N MET A 54 -7.64 -10.24 2.21
CA MET A 54 -7.79 -9.12 3.13
C MET A 54 -9.27 -8.73 3.18
N GLY A 55 -9.87 -8.75 4.37
CA GLY A 55 -11.26 -8.34 4.57
C GLY A 55 -11.55 -6.95 3.97
N SER A 56 -12.80 -6.72 3.55
CA SER A 56 -13.23 -5.47 2.89
C SER A 56 -12.87 -4.21 3.68
N ALA A 57 -13.05 -4.24 5.01
CA ALA A 57 -12.68 -3.13 5.89
C ALA A 57 -11.18 -2.80 5.84
N ARG A 58 -10.33 -3.82 5.77
CA ARG A 58 -8.88 -3.68 5.69
C ARG A 58 -8.45 -3.11 4.33
N ARG A 59 -9.01 -3.63 3.24
CA ARG A 59 -8.77 -3.09 1.88
C ARG A 59 -9.18 -1.63 1.79
N ALA A 60 -10.35 -1.27 2.30
CA ALA A 60 -10.81 0.11 2.34
C ALA A 60 -9.86 1.02 3.13
N GLY A 61 -9.34 0.55 4.28
CA GLY A 61 -8.33 1.29 5.06
C GLY A 61 -7.04 1.55 4.28
N VAL A 62 -6.55 0.54 3.56
CA VAL A 62 -5.35 0.66 2.71
C VAL A 62 -5.56 1.69 1.59
N LEU A 63 -6.69 1.61 0.88
CA LEU A 63 -7.00 2.51 -0.22
C LEU A 63 -7.19 3.96 0.26
N ARG A 64 -7.85 4.18 1.41
CA ARG A 64 -7.98 5.50 2.03
C ARG A 64 -6.62 6.10 2.39
N GLY A 65 -5.77 5.35 3.08
CA GLY A 65 -4.43 5.80 3.44
C GLY A 65 -3.58 6.15 2.21
N ALA A 66 -3.61 5.29 1.18
CA ALA A 66 -2.87 5.54 -0.06
C ALA A 66 -3.30 6.82 -0.78
N ASN A 67 -4.60 7.14 -0.79
CA ASN A 67 -5.11 8.39 -1.38
C ASN A 67 -4.65 9.62 -0.61
N LEU A 68 -4.71 9.58 0.73
CA LEU A 68 -4.25 10.67 1.59
C LEU A 68 -2.76 11.01 1.37
N PHE A 69 -1.90 9.99 1.25
CA PHE A 69 -0.49 10.21 0.91
C PHE A 69 -0.28 10.67 -0.55
N ARG A 70 -1.18 10.33 -1.48
CA ARG A 70 -1.10 10.77 -2.88
C ARG A 70 -1.38 12.27 -3.02
N GLU A 71 -2.27 12.82 -2.20
CA GLU A 71 -2.67 14.23 -2.20
C GLU A 71 -1.63 15.14 -1.54
N ARG A 72 -0.91 14.65 -0.53
CA ARG A 72 0.18 15.40 0.14
C ARG A 72 1.40 15.64 -0.76
N ARG A 73 1.73 14.68 -1.62
CA ARG A 73 2.94 14.74 -2.46
C ARG A 73 2.97 15.86 -3.53
N PRO A 74 1.88 16.17 -4.27
CA PRO A 74 1.87 17.33 -5.16
C PRO A 74 1.89 18.67 -4.42
N ALA A 75 1.58 18.70 -3.12
CA ALA A 75 1.60 19.90 -2.29
C ALA A 75 2.98 20.27 -1.73
N GLY A 76 4.01 19.44 -1.96
CA GLY A 76 5.36 19.68 -1.44
C GLY A 76 5.50 19.48 0.08
N GLU A 77 4.50 18.86 0.71
CA GLU A 77 4.47 18.63 2.15
C GLU A 77 5.38 17.46 2.55
N ALA A 78 6.18 17.65 3.60
CA ALA A 78 7.00 16.58 4.18
C ALA A 78 6.07 15.54 4.83
N VAL A 79 6.11 14.32 4.31
CA VAL A 79 5.29 13.18 4.73
C VAL A 79 5.98 12.40 5.84
#